data_AF-A0A540VQF0-F1
#
_entry.id   AF-A0A540VQF0-F1
#
_cell.length_a   1.000
_cell.length_b   1.000
_cell.length_c   1.000
_cell.angle_alpha   90.00
_cell.angle_beta   90.00
_cell.angle_gamma   90.00
#
_symmetry.space_group_name_H-M   'P 1'
#
loop_
_entity.id
_entity.type
_entity.pdbx_description
1 polymer ?
#
loop_
_entity_poly.entity_id
_entity_poly.type
_entity_poly.pdbx_seq_one_letter_code
_entity_poly.pdbx_strand_id
1 'polypeptide(L)' 'PLLMGATMFLQQKLNPAPMDPIQQKIMMGLPLVFTIFFMFFPAGLVLYWVTNNSLSILQQWIITRRIEAGAKS' A
#
# COMPACT_ATOMS: atom_id res chain seq x y z
N PRO A 1 -4.91 -1.70 12.90
CA PRO A 1 -4.10 -0.50 12.55
C PRO A 1 -2.63 -0.82 12.21
N LEU A 2 -1.89 -1.53 13.07
CA LEU A 2 -0.46 -1.84 12.80
C LEU A 2 -0.24 -2.67 11.52
N LEU A 3 -1.04 -3.71 11.31
CA LEU A 3 -1.01 -4.51 10.07
C LEU A 3 -1.32 -3.66 8.84
N MET A 4 -2.22 -2.68 8.98
CA MET A 4 -2.57 -1.74 7.91
C MET A 4 -1.38 -0.87 7.51
N GLY A 5 -0.70 -0.27 8.50
CA GLY A 5 0.50 0.53 8.27
C GLY A 5 1.61 -0.26 7.57
N ALA A 6 1.81 -1.52 7.98
CA ALA A 6 2.77 -2.41 7.34
C ALA A 6 2.40 -2.70 5.87
N THR A 7 1.12 -2.98 5.58
CA THR A 7 0.67 -3.23 4.20
C THR A 7 0.80 -2.01 3.30
N MET A 8 0.47 -0.81 3.80
CA MET A 8 0.58 0.44 3.03
C MET A 8 2.05 0.79 2.72
N PHE A 9 2.96 0.53 3.65
CA PHE A 9 4.40 0.71 3.42
C PHE A 9 4.92 -0.22 2.32
N LEU A 10 4.53 -1.49 2.35
CA LEU A 10 4.87 -2.46 1.30
C LEU A 10 4.30 -2.04 -0.07
N GLN A 11 3.06 -1.55 -0.12
CA GLN A 11 2.43 -1.09 -1.35
C GLN A 11 3.15 0.13 -1.95
N GLN A 12 3.59 1.08 -1.12
CA GLN A 12 4.36 2.23 -1.61
C GLN A 12 5.71 1.85 -2.19
N LYS A 13 6.36 0.81 -1.66
CA LYS A 13 7.60 0.27 -2.23
C LYS A 13 7.41 -0.37 -3.61
N LEU A 14 6.20 -0.84 -3.92
CA LEU A 14 5.86 -1.47 -5.20
C LEU A 14 5.37 -0.46 -6.26
N ASN A 15 4.98 0.75 -5.84
CA ASN A 15 4.57 1.81 -6.75
C ASN A 15 5.79 2.64 -7.20
N PRO A 16 5.85 3.08 -8.47
CA PRO A 16 6.89 3.98 -8.94
C PRO A 16 6.94 5.23 -8.06
N ALA A 17 8.12 5.56 -7.54
CA ALA A 17 8.28 6.74 -6.70
C ALA A 17 7.99 8.00 -7.52
N PRO A 18 7.19 8.96 -7.02
CA PRO A 18 6.98 10.24 -7.68
C PRO A 18 8.32 10.92 -7.98
N MET A 19 8.43 11.60 -9.13
CA MET A 19 9.68 12.27 -9.54
C MET A 19 10.05 13.46 -8.64
N ASP A 20 9.08 14.03 -7.92
CA ASP A 20 9.30 15.18 -7.04
C ASP A 20 9.63 14.73 -5.59
N PRO A 21 10.78 15.13 -5.02
CA PRO A 21 11.20 14.75 -3.68
C PRO A 21 10.25 15.22 -2.56
N ILE A 22 9.43 16.25 -2.79
CA ILE A 22 8.41 16.68 -1.82
C ILE A 22 7.26 15.67 -1.79
N GLN A 23 6.81 15.22 -2.96
CA GLN A 23 5.70 14.27 -3.06
C GLN A 23 6.09 12.88 -2.53
N GLN A 24 7.34 12.45 -2.71
CA GLN A 24 7.87 11.22 -2.09
C GLN A 24 7.79 11.27 -0.56
N LYS A 25 8.22 12.37 0.05
CA LYS A 25 8.18 12.54 1.52
C LYS A 25 6.75 12.53 2.05
N ILE A 26 5.82 13.17 1.34
CA ILE A 26 4.40 13.16 1.69
C ILE A 26 3.83 11.75 1.58
N MET A 27 4.12 11.02 0.50
CA MET A 27 3.71 9.63 0.34
C MET A 27 4.25 8.77 1.48
N MET A 28 5.54 8.82 1.80
CA MET A 28 6.12 8.04 2.91
C MET A 28 5.46 8.30 4.29
N GLY A 29 4.91 9.49 4.52
CA GLY A 29 4.21 9.84 5.77
C GLY A 29 2.75 9.37 5.84
N LEU A 30 2.08 9.23 4.69
CA LEU A 30 0.65 8.86 4.60
C LEU A 30 0.28 7.53 5.31
N PRO A 31 1.05 6.43 5.18
CA PRO A 31 0.77 5.18 5.88
C PRO A 31 0.71 5.33 7.40
N LEU A 32 1.58 6.16 7.97
CA LEU A 32 1.64 6.39 9.41
C LEU A 32 0.42 7.20 9.89
N VAL A 33 0.07 8.26 9.14
CA VAL A 33 -1.10 9.10 9.42
C VAL A 33 -2.37 8.27 9.39
N PHE A 34 -2.56 7.45 8.34
CA PHE A 34 -3.73 6.57 8.25
C PHE A 34 -3.75 5.53 9.37
N THR A 35 -2.60 4.97 9.75
CA THR A 35 -2.53 4.01 10.87
C THR A 35 -3.02 4.59 12.20
N ILE A 36 -2.63 5.83 12.50
CA ILE A 36 -3.08 6.55 13.71
C ILE A 36 -4.55 6.94 13.57
N PHE A 37 -4.96 7.44 12.41
CA PHE A 37 -6.35 7.81 12.12
C PHE A 37 -7.32 6.63 12.31
N PHE A 38 -6.98 5.44 11.78
CA PHE A 38 -7.80 4.24 11.90
C PHE A 38 -7.80 3.62 13.31
N MET A 39 -6.97 4.10 14.25
CA MET A 39 -7.04 3.68 15.65
C MET A 39 -8.36 4.12 16.33
N PHE A 40 -8.96 5.20 15.85
CA PHE A 40 -10.22 5.75 16.39
C PHE A 40 -11.48 5.18 15.71
N PHE A 41 -11.32 4.26 14.75
CA PHE A 41 -12.44 3.65 14.01
C PHE A 41 -12.77 2.24 14.52
N PRO A 42 -14.01 1.77 14.32
CA PRO A 42 -14.42 0.42 14.70
C PRO A 42 -13.53 -0.67 14.07
N ALA A 43 -13.11 -1.66 14.86
CA ALA A 43 -12.17 -2.70 14.45
C ALA A 43 -12.64 -3.51 13.21
N GLY A 44 -13.95 -3.71 13.03
CA GLY A 44 -14.51 -4.39 11.86
C GLY A 44 -14.28 -3.64 10.55
N LEU A 45 -14.42 -2.30 10.55
CA LEU A 45 -14.12 -1.47 9.39
C LEU A 45 -12.64 -1.52 9.03
N VAL A 46 -11.77 -1.46 10.06
CA VAL A 46 -10.32 -1.53 9.88
C VAL A 46 -9.91 -2.89 9.32
N LEU A 47 -10.47 -3.98 9.84
CA LEU A 47 -10.19 -5.34 9.35
C LEU A 47 -10.60 -5.49 7.88
N TYR A 48 -11.80 -5.05 7.51
CA TYR A 48 -12.26 -5.02 6.12
C TYR A 48 -11.27 -4.29 5.21
N TRP A 49 -10.80 -3.11 5.63
CA TRP A 49 -9.84 -2.31 4.88
C TRP A 49 -8.49 -3.00 4.71
N VAL A 50 -7.96 -3.65 5.75
CA VAL A 50 -6.68 -4.38 5.71
C VAL A 50 -6.79 -5.58 4.78
N THR A 51 -7.86 -6.37 4.89
CA THR A 51 -8.07 -7.55 4.05
C THR A 51 -8.21 -7.15 2.59
N ASN A 52 -8.98 -6.10 2.29
CA ASN A 52 -9.17 -5.62 0.92
C ASN A 52 -7.85 -5.10 0.33
N ASN A 53 -7.11 -4.23 1.04
CA ASN A 53 -5.81 -3.74 0.57
C ASN A 53 -4.80 -4.88 0.35
N SER A 54 -4.78 -5.88 1.24
CA SER A 54 -3.88 -7.04 1.11
C SER A 54 -4.15 -7.82 -0.19
N LEU A 55 -5.44 -8.01 -0.54
CA LEU A 55 -5.84 -8.64 -1.80
C LEU A 55 -5.47 -7.78 -3.01
N SER A 56 -5.68 -6.45 -2.96
CA SER A 56 -5.29 -5.54 -4.02
C SER A 56 -3.78 -5.54 -4.26
N ILE A 57 -2.96 -5.55 -3.20
CA ILE A 57 -1.50 -5.64 -3.30
C ILE A 57 -1.10 -6.96 -3.96
N LEU A 58 -1.71 -8.08 -3.55
CA LEU A 58 -1.43 -9.39 -4.15
C LEU A 58 -1.78 -9.40 -5.64
N GLN A 59 -2.95 -8.88 -6.01
CA GLN A 59 -3.37 -8.75 -7.40
C GLN A 59 -2.37 -7.90 -8.20
N GLN A 60 -1.99 -6.73 -7.68
CA GLN A 60 -1.06 -5.83 -8.34
C GLN A 60 0.31 -6.49 -8.52
N TRP A 61 0.80 -7.22 -7.51
CA TRP A 61 2.05 -7.97 -7.59
C TRP A 61 2.04 -9.04 -8.69
N ILE A 62 0.94 -9.79 -8.83
CA ILE A 62 0.78 -10.78 -9.90
C ILE A 62 0.79 -10.11 -11.28
N ILE A 63 0.06 -9.00 -11.44
CA ILE A 63 -0.03 -8.26 -12.71
C ILE A 63 1.35 -7.72 -13.10
N THR A 64 2.05 -7.04 -12.19
CA THR A 64 3.38 -6.49 -12.45
C THR A 64 4.35 -7.58 -12.89
N ARG A 65 4.37 -8.73 -12.20
CA ARG A 65 5.21 -9.88 -12.60
C ARG A 65 4.87 -10.44 -13.98
N ARG A 66 3.59 -10.51 -14.33
CA ARG A 66 3.17 -10.99 -15.67
C ARG A 66 3.60 -10.02 -16.76
N ILE A 67 3.48 -8.71 -16.53
CA ILE A 67 3.93 -7.68 -17.46
C ILE A 67 5.45 -7.74 -17.64
N GLU A 68 6.22 -7.84 -16.55
CA GLU A 68 7.68 -7.96 -16.60
C GLU A 68 8.16 -9.24 -17.31
N ALA A 69 7.45 -10.37 -17.13
CA ALA A 69 7.76 -11.62 -17.81
C ALA A 69 7.46 -11.54 -19.33
N GLY A 70 6.34 -10.91 -19.70
CA GLY A 70 5.99 -10.68 -21.10
C GLY A 70 6.91 -9.69 -21.81
N ALA A 71 7.44 -8.69 -21.10
CA ALA A 71 8.41 -7.73 -21.65
C ALA A 71 9.81 -8.31 -21.89
N LYS A 72 10.10 -9.51 -21.37
CA LYS A 72 11.38 -10.23 -21.56
C LYS A 72 11.34 -11.27 -22.70
N SER A 73 10.21 -11.43 -23.38
CA SER A 73 10.02 -12.35 -24.52
C SER A 73 9.93 -11.58 -25.82
#